data_AF-A0AAJ5YS12-F1
#
_entry.id   AF-A0AAJ5YS12-F1
#
_cell.length_a   1.000
_cell.length_b   1.000
_cell.length_c   1.000
_cell.angle_alpha   90.00
_cell.angle_beta   90.00
_cell.angle_gamma   90.00
#
_symmetry.space_group_name_H-M   'P 1'
#
loop_
_entity.id
_entity.type
_entity.pdbx_description
1 polymer ?
#
loop_
_entity_poly.entity_id
_entity_poly.type
_entity_poly.pdbx_seq_one_letter_code
_entity_poly.pdbx_strand_id
1 'polypeptide(L)'
;MDEAGYGELQLLQASAMDDEFQWRGTVEEVAQWKANLAAYEAGEQLREDTVHFSLWVSQPLGVWLNVSLHVGKENPTQPVITATNSREDLLPVTELNQFVLDRQNEIARENIMNPVFDIYTSLKEYVSAYEGQVKSPVTEPLPEENKKPSKLDMKRIIFWSHHLIAPSKRKQFAAWCPELRVWGLFKLGYPGFLCFEGLASDVDEMVRRVKVRYAMARDLGES
;
A
#
# COMPACT_ATOMS: atom_id res chain seq x y z
N MET A 1 9.83 -1.02 -21.41
CA MET A 1 11.07 -0.56 -20.79
C MET A 1 10.80 -0.61 -19.31
N ASP A 2 11.47 -1.50 -18.57
CA ASP A 2 11.42 -1.47 -17.11
C ASP A 2 12.30 -0.29 -16.69
N GLU A 3 11.67 0.87 -16.52
CA GLU A 3 12.32 2.12 -16.14
C GLU A 3 12.55 2.10 -14.63
N ALA A 4 13.55 1.32 -14.25
CA ALA A 4 13.75 0.91 -12.88
C ALA A 4 13.94 2.12 -11.94
N GLY A 5 13.28 2.06 -10.78
CA GLY A 5 13.27 3.11 -9.76
C GLY A 5 12.20 4.19 -9.96
N TYR A 6 11.94 4.70 -11.17
CA TYR A 6 10.90 5.73 -11.37
C TYR A 6 9.49 5.18 -11.16
N GLY A 7 9.21 3.98 -11.67
CA GLY A 7 7.92 3.32 -11.44
C GLY A 7 7.66 3.02 -9.96
N GLU A 8 8.70 2.63 -9.21
CA GLU A 8 8.60 2.40 -7.78
C GLU A 8 8.40 3.71 -7.00
N LEU A 9 9.11 4.78 -7.37
CA LEU A 9 8.94 6.10 -6.76
C LEU A 9 7.52 6.64 -6.96
N GLN A 10 6.97 6.48 -8.17
CA GLN A 10 5.59 6.85 -8.46
C GLN A 10 4.59 5.99 -7.67
N LEU A 11 4.82 4.68 -7.59
CA LEU A 11 4.01 3.77 -6.78
C LEU A 11 3.99 4.21 -5.30
N LEU A 12 5.16 4.53 -4.75
CA LEU A 12 5.29 5.00 -3.36
C LEU A 12 4.51 6.29 -3.13
N GLN A 13 4.65 7.28 -4.01
CA GLN A 13 3.89 8.54 -3.91
C GLN A 13 2.38 8.34 -4.05
N ALA A 14 1.94 7.41 -4.90
CA ALA A 14 0.53 7.09 -5.06
C ALA A 14 -0.04 6.27 -3.88
N SER A 15 0.82 5.59 -3.12
CA SER A 15 0.43 4.72 -2.00
C SER A 15 0.46 5.41 -0.63
N ALA A 16 1.28 6.45 -0.49
CA ALA A 16 1.44 7.22 0.73
C ALA A 16 0.42 8.37 0.78
N MET A 17 0.00 8.74 1.99
CA MET A 17 -0.74 9.99 2.20
C MET A 17 0.20 11.21 2.06
N ASP A 18 -0.37 12.40 1.87
CA ASP A 18 0.39 13.64 1.62
C ASP A 18 1.44 13.95 2.70
N ASP A 19 1.22 13.51 3.94
CA ASP A 19 2.10 13.70 5.09
C ASP A 19 3.06 12.52 5.34
N GLU A 20 2.81 11.37 4.71
CA GLU A 20 3.62 10.18 4.87
C GLU A 20 4.87 10.20 3.98
N PHE A 21 4.86 10.89 2.84
CA PHE A 21 6.03 10.97 1.95
C PHE A 21 6.76 12.32 2.09
N GLN A 22 8.06 12.29 2.39
CA GLN A 22 8.87 13.50 2.52
C GLN A 22 10.17 13.40 1.71
N TRP A 23 10.38 14.35 0.80
CA TRP A 23 11.67 14.50 0.12
C TRP A 23 12.79 14.88 1.10
N ARG A 24 13.99 14.32 0.91
CA ARG A 24 15.18 14.55 1.75
C ARG A 24 16.36 15.06 0.92
N GLY A 25 16.22 16.23 0.32
CA GLY A 25 17.28 16.92 -0.42
C GLY A 25 17.22 18.43 -0.21
N THR A 26 18.16 19.14 -0.82
CA THR A 26 18.12 20.60 -0.97
C THR A 26 16.91 21.03 -1.81
N VAL A 27 16.53 22.31 -1.73
CA VAL A 27 15.38 22.84 -2.48
C VAL A 27 15.58 22.63 -3.99
N GLU A 28 16.81 22.79 -4.47
CA GLU A 28 17.22 22.60 -5.86
C GLU A 28 17.13 21.12 -6.27
N GLU A 29 17.66 20.20 -5.45
CA GLU A 29 17.58 18.76 -5.71
C GLU A 29 16.13 18.28 -5.76
N VAL A 30 15.31 18.68 -4.78
CA VAL A 30 13.89 18.29 -4.74
C VAL A 30 13.12 18.83 -5.94
N ALA A 31 13.39 20.07 -6.36
CA ALA A 31 12.79 20.64 -7.57
C ALA A 31 13.20 19.83 -8.82
N GLN A 32 14.48 19.43 -8.90
CA GLN A 32 14.98 18.61 -10.00
C GLN A 32 14.36 17.21 -10.02
N TRP A 33 14.26 16.53 -8.87
CA TRP A 33 13.65 15.21 -8.77
C TRP A 33 12.17 15.23 -9.15
N LYS A 34 11.43 16.24 -8.70
CA LYS A 34 10.02 16.43 -9.10
C LYS A 34 9.88 16.68 -10.61
N ALA A 35 10.75 17.50 -11.19
CA ALA A 35 10.75 17.74 -12.63
C ALA A 35 11.06 16.45 -13.42
N ASN A 36 12.03 15.65 -12.96
CA ASN A 36 12.37 14.38 -13.59
C ASN A 36 11.21 13.37 -13.49
N LEU A 37 10.51 13.32 -12.35
CA LEU A 37 9.34 12.46 -12.19
C LEU A 37 8.18 12.89 -13.09
N ALA A 38 7.94 14.19 -13.26
CA ALA A 38 6.93 14.69 -14.19
C ALA A 38 7.29 14.36 -15.66
N ALA A 39 8.58 14.43 -16.02
CA ALA A 39 9.08 14.02 -17.34
C ALA A 39 8.86 12.51 -17.58
N TYR A 40 9.07 11.67 -16.56
CA TYR A 40 8.74 10.25 -16.59
C TYR A 40 7.23 10.02 -16.86
N GLU A 41 6.35 10.74 -16.16
CA GLU A 41 4.90 10.63 -16.38
C GLU A 41 4.46 11.07 -17.79
N ALA A 42 5.18 12.01 -18.39
CA ALA A 42 4.98 12.46 -19.76
C ALA A 42 5.59 11.52 -20.82
N GLY A 43 6.33 10.48 -20.40
CA GLY A 43 7.05 9.57 -21.31
C GLY A 43 8.25 10.22 -22.01
N GLU A 44 8.86 11.23 -21.38
CA GLU A 44 10.04 11.93 -21.87
C GLU A 44 11.35 11.19 -21.52
N GLN A 45 12.48 11.72 -21.99
CA GLN A 45 13.78 11.12 -21.74
C GLN A 45 14.16 11.20 -20.26
N LEU A 46 14.37 10.03 -19.66
CA LEU A 46 14.72 9.90 -18.24
C LEU A 46 16.17 10.29 -17.97
N ARG A 47 16.39 10.84 -16.79
CA ARG A 47 17.72 11.15 -16.27
C ARG A 47 18.07 10.17 -15.16
N GLU A 48 19.33 9.74 -15.14
CA GLU A 48 19.83 8.99 -14.01
C GLU A 48 20.03 9.91 -12.82
N ASP A 49 19.52 9.51 -11.66
CA ASP A 49 19.67 10.27 -10.43
C ASP A 49 19.61 9.35 -9.19
N THR A 50 20.00 9.88 -8.04
CA THR A 50 19.78 9.23 -6.74
C THR A 50 18.87 10.10 -5.91
N VAL A 51 17.72 9.55 -5.57
CA VAL A 51 16.62 10.28 -4.95
C VAL A 51 16.52 9.87 -3.50
N HIS A 52 16.47 10.86 -2.62
CA HIS A 52 16.40 10.66 -1.18
C HIS A 52 15.03 11.09 -0.64
N PHE A 53 14.40 10.22 0.12
CA PHE A 53 13.10 10.50 0.74
C PHE A 53 12.89 9.68 2.01
N SER A 54 11.92 10.09 2.81
CA SER A 54 11.45 9.35 3.98
C SER A 54 9.98 9.00 3.84
N LEU A 55 9.61 7.83 4.35
CA LEU A 55 8.23 7.37 4.45
C LEU A 55 7.83 7.23 5.92
N TRP A 56 6.70 7.80 6.30
CA TRP A 56 6.14 7.63 7.63
C TRP A 56 5.45 6.26 7.71
N VAL A 57 5.96 5.40 8.59
CA VAL A 57 5.48 4.02 8.76
C VAL A 57 4.46 3.95 9.89
N SER A 58 4.75 4.59 11.03
CA SER A 58 3.87 4.60 12.20
C SER A 58 3.97 5.94 12.92
N GLN A 59 2.85 6.65 13.02
CA GLN A 59 2.74 7.86 13.83
C GLN A 59 2.82 7.57 15.34
N PRO A 60 2.10 6.57 15.91
CA PRO A 60 2.16 6.29 17.35
C PRO A 60 3.56 5.94 17.86
N LEU A 61 4.36 5.26 17.06
CA LEU A 61 5.71 4.82 17.41
C LEU A 61 6.81 5.76 16.85
N GLY A 62 6.40 6.75 16.05
CA GLY A 62 7.30 7.69 15.39
C GLY A 62 8.26 7.02 14.41
N VAL A 63 7.86 5.92 13.76
CA VAL A 63 8.72 5.12 12.88
C VAL A 63 8.76 5.73 11.48
N TRP A 64 9.96 6.01 10.99
CA TRP A 64 10.26 6.50 9.65
C TRP A 64 11.18 5.53 8.92
N LEU A 65 10.92 5.34 7.63
CA LEU A 65 11.80 4.64 6.70
C LEU A 65 12.54 5.67 5.85
N ASN A 66 13.86 5.70 5.87
CA ASN A 66 14.69 6.60 5.08
C ASN A 66 15.29 5.83 3.91
N VAL A 67 15.12 6.36 2.70
CA VAL A 67 15.42 5.66 1.46
C VAL A 67 16.33 6.50 0.58
N SER A 68 17.33 5.86 0.00
CA SER A 68 18.11 6.36 -1.13
C SER A 68 17.89 5.41 -2.30
N LEU A 69 17.16 5.86 -3.31
CA LEU A 69 16.75 5.07 -4.47
C LEU A 69 17.42 5.60 -5.73
N HIS A 70 18.04 4.71 -6.51
CA HIS A 70 18.58 5.07 -7.82
C HIS A 70 17.48 4.95 -8.87
N VAL A 71 17.33 5.99 -9.69
CA VAL A 71 16.28 6.07 -10.73
C VAL A 71 16.91 6.23 -12.11
N GLY A 72 16.24 5.73 -13.14
CA GLY A 72 16.63 5.94 -14.54
C GLY A 72 17.81 5.10 -15.04
N LYS A 73 18.35 4.20 -14.20
CA LYS A 73 19.44 3.27 -14.57
C LYS A 73 18.89 1.99 -15.18
N GLU A 74 19.52 1.50 -16.24
CA GLU A 74 19.21 0.19 -16.85
C GLU A 74 19.48 -0.99 -15.90
N ASN A 75 20.42 -0.83 -14.96
CA ASN A 75 20.73 -1.82 -13.93
C ASN A 75 20.86 -1.13 -12.57
N PRO A 76 19.73 -0.88 -11.88
CA PRO A 76 19.74 -0.11 -10.64
C PRO A 76 20.50 -0.86 -9.55
N THR A 77 21.35 -0.15 -8.82
CA THR A 77 21.92 -0.63 -7.58
C THR A 77 20.81 -0.74 -6.52
N GLN A 78 20.97 -1.68 -5.58
CA GLN A 78 19.99 -1.84 -4.50
C GLN A 78 19.81 -0.53 -3.72
N PRO A 79 18.56 -0.19 -3.34
CA PRO A 79 18.30 1.00 -2.55
C PRO A 79 18.93 0.86 -1.16
N VAL A 80 19.44 1.99 -0.64
CA VAL A 80 19.89 2.06 0.76
C VAL A 80 18.69 2.45 1.61
N ILE A 81 18.32 1.60 2.56
CA ILE A 81 17.12 1.76 3.37
C ILE A 81 17.51 1.62 4.85
N THR A 82 17.06 2.58 5.67
CA THR A 82 17.21 2.51 7.13
C THR A 82 15.92 2.90 7.81
N ALA A 83 15.67 2.34 8.99
CA ALA A 83 14.51 2.68 9.81
C ALA A 83 14.96 3.43 11.07
N THR A 84 14.18 4.42 11.47
CA THR A 84 14.38 5.23 12.68
C THR A 84 13.06 5.36 13.41
N ASN A 85 13.08 5.50 14.73
CA ASN A 85 11.86 5.68 15.51
C ASN A 85 12.06 6.61 16.71
N SER A 86 10.95 7.08 17.29
CA SER A 86 10.97 7.93 18.50
C SER A 86 10.71 7.16 19.79
N ARG A 87 10.19 5.92 19.69
CA ARG A 87 9.81 5.05 20.82
C ARG A 87 10.71 3.81 20.91
N GLU A 88 11.99 4.03 21.14
CA GLU A 88 12.98 2.96 21.31
C GLU A 88 12.69 2.07 22.53
N ASP A 89 11.88 2.55 23.48
CA ASP A 89 11.39 1.80 24.64
C ASP A 89 10.45 0.65 24.27
N LEU A 90 9.71 0.78 23.16
CA LEU A 90 8.76 -0.23 22.69
C LEU A 90 9.31 -1.06 21.54
N LEU A 91 10.12 -0.44 20.68
CA LEU A 91 10.69 -1.09 19.51
C LEU A 91 12.10 -0.56 19.26
N PRO A 92 13.16 -1.29 19.62
CA PRO A 92 14.53 -0.82 19.45
C PRO A 92 14.87 -0.56 17.97
N VAL A 93 15.58 0.54 17.70
CA VAL A 93 16.01 0.90 16.34
C VAL A 93 16.90 -0.16 15.68
N THR A 94 17.62 -0.95 16.50
CA THR A 94 18.42 -2.09 16.04
C THR A 94 17.55 -3.22 15.50
N GLU A 95 16.39 -3.50 16.11
CA GLU A 95 15.46 -4.51 15.62
C GLU A 95 14.80 -4.07 14.31
N LEU A 96 14.42 -2.79 14.21
CA LEU A 96 13.88 -2.22 12.98
C LEU A 96 14.88 -2.31 11.82
N ASN A 97 16.13 -1.91 12.04
CA ASN A 97 17.15 -2.00 11.00
C ASN A 97 17.53 -3.44 10.67
N GLN A 98 17.50 -4.35 11.64
CA GLN A 98 17.71 -5.78 11.37
C GLN A 98 16.58 -6.33 10.49
N PHE A 99 15.32 -6.00 10.78
CA PHE A 99 14.17 -6.37 9.95
C PHE A 99 14.33 -5.88 8.50
N VAL A 100 14.72 -4.60 8.32
CA VAL A 100 14.97 -4.02 6.99
C VAL A 100 16.07 -4.78 6.26
N LEU A 101 17.20 -5.06 6.94
CA LEU A 101 18.33 -5.80 6.35
C LEU A 101 17.94 -7.22 5.95
N ASP A 102 17.20 -7.93 6.80
CA ASP A 102 16.73 -9.29 6.52
C ASP A 102 15.83 -9.29 5.28
N ARG A 103 14.88 -8.34 5.22
CA ARG A 103 13.98 -8.21 4.06
C ARG A 103 14.70 -7.81 2.78
N GLN A 104 15.68 -6.90 2.86
CA GLN A 104 16.53 -6.55 1.71
C GLN A 104 17.28 -7.77 1.15
N ASN A 105 17.81 -8.62 2.03
CA ASN A 105 18.51 -9.85 1.62
C ASN A 105 17.57 -10.85 0.95
N GLU A 106 16.32 -10.96 1.41
CA GLU A 106 15.30 -11.80 0.77
C GLU A 106 14.93 -11.28 -0.62
N ILE A 107 14.63 -9.98 -0.73
CA ILE A 107 14.31 -9.34 -2.01
C ILE A 107 15.44 -9.54 -3.04
N ALA A 108 16.69 -9.43 -2.60
CA ALA A 108 17.86 -9.66 -3.43
C ALA A 108 17.92 -11.08 -4.02
N ARG A 109 17.39 -12.07 -3.29
CA ARG A 109 17.34 -13.48 -3.73
C ARG A 109 16.13 -13.75 -4.63
N GLU A 110 15.00 -13.13 -4.34
CA GLU A 110 13.72 -13.36 -5.02
C GLU A 110 13.51 -12.47 -6.25
N ASN A 111 14.40 -11.49 -6.47
CA ASN A 111 14.35 -10.54 -7.59
C ASN A 111 13.01 -9.77 -7.65
N ILE A 112 12.59 -9.24 -6.49
CA ILE A 112 11.34 -8.47 -6.36
C ILE A 112 11.51 -7.11 -7.06
N MET A 113 10.52 -6.76 -7.90
CA MET A 113 10.55 -5.57 -8.77
C MET A 113 10.50 -4.23 -8.02
N ASN A 114 9.84 -4.18 -6.85
CA ASN A 114 9.65 -2.97 -6.05
C ASN A 114 10.15 -3.20 -4.60
N PRO A 115 11.48 -3.19 -4.38
CA PRO A 115 12.09 -3.49 -3.08
C PRO A 115 11.67 -2.55 -1.95
N VAL A 116 11.63 -1.24 -2.21
CA VAL A 116 11.28 -0.21 -1.22
C VAL A 116 9.81 -0.33 -0.83
N PHE A 117 8.91 -0.52 -1.80
CA PHE A 117 7.48 -0.68 -1.53
C PHE A 117 7.19 -1.93 -0.70
N ASP A 118 7.84 -3.05 -1.02
CA ASP A 118 7.72 -4.29 -0.26
C ASP A 118 8.20 -4.14 1.18
N ILE A 119 9.37 -3.52 1.40
CA ILE A 119 9.89 -3.25 2.76
C ILE A 119 8.96 -2.30 3.51
N TYR A 120 8.48 -1.24 2.86
CA TYR A 120 7.57 -0.28 3.48
C TYR A 120 6.28 -0.93 3.97
N THR A 121 5.64 -1.75 3.14
CA THR A 121 4.39 -2.45 3.49
C THR A 121 4.62 -3.51 4.56
N SER A 122 5.66 -4.32 4.42
CA SER A 122 6.05 -5.35 5.40
C SER A 122 6.39 -4.73 6.76
N LEU A 123 7.08 -3.58 6.77
CA LEU A 123 7.40 -2.86 8.00
C LEU A 123 6.15 -2.23 8.63
N LYS A 124 5.23 -1.67 7.84
CA LYS A 124 3.92 -1.19 8.34
C LYS A 124 3.16 -2.32 9.04
N GLU A 125 3.11 -3.50 8.43
CA GLU A 125 2.47 -4.68 9.03
C GLU A 125 3.16 -5.11 10.33
N TYR A 126 4.48 -5.22 10.33
CA TYR A 126 5.27 -5.60 11.50
C TYR A 126 5.08 -4.62 12.68
N VAL A 127 5.14 -3.32 12.40
CA VAL A 127 5.03 -2.27 13.43
C VAL A 127 3.61 -2.16 13.99
N SER A 128 2.57 -2.51 13.21
CA SER A 128 1.17 -2.46 13.66
C SER A 128 0.89 -3.31 14.90
N ALA A 129 1.65 -4.39 15.11
CA ALA A 129 1.54 -5.26 16.29
C ALA A 129 1.93 -4.54 17.59
N TYR A 130 2.78 -3.50 17.51
CA TYR A 130 3.29 -2.75 18.66
C TYR A 130 2.47 -1.49 18.96
N GLU A 131 1.74 -0.95 17.97
CA GLU A 131 0.89 0.23 18.16
C GLU A 131 -0.21 0.02 19.21
N GLY A 132 -0.71 -1.22 19.34
CA GLY A 132 -1.69 -1.61 20.36
C GLY A 132 -1.19 -1.40 21.80
N GLN A 133 0.13 -1.39 22.01
CA GLN A 133 0.76 -1.22 23.32
C GLN A 133 0.95 0.25 23.71
N VAL A 134 0.80 1.19 22.76
CA VAL A 134 0.91 2.63 23.00
C VAL A 134 -0.33 3.18 23.72
N LYS A 135 -1.46 2.48 23.69
CA LYS A 135 -2.67 2.85 24.43
C LYS A 135 -2.65 2.35 25.87
N SER A 136 -2.22 3.20 26.81
CA SER A 136 -2.80 3.31 28.17
C SER A 136 -2.35 4.62 28.85
N PRO A 137 -3.30 5.34 29.47
CA PRO A 137 -3.56 5.10 30.88
C PRO A 137 -5.00 4.69 31.18
N VAL A 138 -5.12 3.84 32.19
CA VAL A 138 -6.33 3.37 32.87
C VAL A 138 -7.39 4.47 32.94
N THR A 139 -8.52 4.27 32.25
CA THR A 139 -9.78 4.96 32.58
C THR A 139 -10.67 3.90 33.23
N GLU A 140 -11.02 4.11 34.50
CA GLU A 140 -12.05 3.32 35.17
C GLU A 140 -13.32 3.29 34.29
N PRO A 141 -13.96 2.13 34.08
CA PRO A 141 -15.20 2.10 33.34
C PRO A 141 -16.28 2.79 34.19
N LEU A 142 -16.74 3.96 33.74
CA LEU A 142 -18.07 4.43 34.11
C LEU A 142 -19.09 3.34 33.73
N PRO A 143 -20.18 3.16 34.49
CA PRO A 143 -21.16 2.12 34.20
C PRO A 143 -21.87 2.46 32.88
N GLU A 144 -21.37 1.93 31.77
CA GLU A 144 -22.04 1.98 30.48
C GLU A 144 -23.29 1.12 30.55
N GLU A 145 -24.43 1.74 30.26
CA GLU A 145 -25.67 1.03 29.95
C GLU A 145 -25.38 -0.04 28.90
N ASN A 146 -25.74 -1.27 29.27
CA ASN A 146 -25.52 -2.52 28.54
C ASN A 146 -26.26 -2.53 27.19
N LYS A 147 -25.79 -1.77 26.20
CA LYS A 147 -26.00 -2.07 24.79
C LYS A 147 -24.80 -2.89 24.34
N LYS A 148 -24.91 -4.21 24.46
CA LYS A 148 -24.00 -5.15 23.79
C LYS A 148 -23.72 -4.62 22.38
N PRO A 149 -22.47 -4.34 21.99
CA PRO A 149 -22.19 -4.00 20.60
C PRO A 149 -22.62 -5.21 19.77
N SER A 150 -23.69 -5.05 18.98
CA SER A 150 -24.01 -6.02 17.94
C SER A 150 -22.76 -6.14 17.09
N LYS A 151 -22.09 -7.30 17.13
CA LYS A 151 -20.91 -7.53 16.28
C LYS A 151 -21.35 -7.32 14.83
N LEU A 152 -20.94 -6.20 14.25
CA LEU A 152 -21.14 -5.93 12.84
C LEU A 152 -20.13 -6.78 12.09
N ASP A 153 -20.60 -7.86 11.49
CA ASP A 153 -19.76 -8.75 10.70
C ASP A 153 -19.44 -8.08 9.37
N MET A 154 -18.23 -7.55 9.25
CA MET A 154 -17.75 -6.81 8.09
C MET A 154 -16.87 -7.72 7.24
N LYS A 155 -17.00 -7.61 5.92
CA LYS A 155 -16.26 -8.42 4.96
C LYS A 155 -15.64 -7.55 3.88
N ARG A 156 -14.44 -7.92 3.45
CA ARG A 156 -13.76 -7.36 2.28
C ARG A 156 -13.41 -8.50 1.33
N ILE A 157 -13.59 -8.28 0.03
CA ILE A 157 -13.18 -9.24 -1.00
C ILE A 157 -12.54 -8.52 -2.18
N ILE A 158 -11.52 -9.14 -2.77
CA ILE A 158 -10.85 -8.67 -3.97
C ILE A 158 -10.98 -9.74 -5.06
N PHE A 159 -11.38 -9.33 -6.25
CA PHE A 159 -11.35 -10.12 -7.47
C PHE A 159 -10.26 -9.59 -8.39
N TRP A 160 -9.38 -10.47 -8.84
CA TRP A 160 -8.40 -10.18 -9.88
C TRP A 160 -8.88 -10.74 -11.21
N SER A 161 -8.74 -9.98 -12.29
CA SER A 161 -9.08 -10.47 -13.62
C SER A 161 -8.22 -9.81 -14.70
N HIS A 162 -7.73 -10.65 -15.61
CA HIS A 162 -7.06 -10.25 -16.84
C HIS A 162 -8.04 -9.68 -17.89
N HIS A 163 -9.37 -9.77 -17.71
CA HIS A 163 -10.36 -9.36 -18.72
C HIS A 163 -11.50 -8.50 -18.17
N LEU A 164 -11.16 -7.46 -17.39
CA LEU A 164 -12.11 -6.49 -16.86
C LEU A 164 -12.37 -5.31 -17.83
N ILE A 165 -12.55 -5.58 -19.13
CA ILE A 165 -12.43 -4.59 -20.24
C ILE A 165 -13.78 -4.04 -20.76
N ALA A 166 -14.93 -4.32 -20.12
CA ALA A 166 -16.21 -3.83 -20.62
C ALA A 166 -16.74 -2.59 -19.86
N PRO A 167 -16.91 -1.41 -20.50
CA PRO A 167 -17.47 -0.19 -19.87
C PRO A 167 -18.89 -0.38 -19.30
N SER A 168 -19.65 -1.34 -19.84
CA SER A 168 -20.97 -1.72 -19.33
C SER A 168 -20.93 -2.33 -17.92
N LYS A 169 -19.78 -2.85 -17.48
CA LYS A 169 -19.58 -3.39 -16.13
C LYS A 169 -19.49 -2.27 -15.09
N ARG A 170 -18.86 -1.13 -15.43
CA ARG A 170 -18.75 0.04 -14.55
C ARG A 170 -20.11 0.53 -14.07
N LYS A 171 -21.04 0.71 -15.01
CA LYS A 171 -22.39 1.21 -14.74
C LYS A 171 -23.18 0.25 -13.84
N GLN A 172 -22.97 -1.06 -14.01
CA GLN A 172 -23.63 -2.08 -13.20
C GLN A 172 -23.09 -2.10 -11.76
N PHE A 173 -21.77 -2.07 -11.55
CA PHE A 173 -21.20 -2.00 -10.21
C PHE A 173 -21.56 -0.70 -9.50
N ALA A 174 -21.52 0.43 -10.22
CA ALA A 174 -21.97 1.71 -9.70
C ALA A 174 -23.45 1.71 -9.27
N ALA A 175 -24.29 0.86 -9.87
CA ALA A 175 -25.69 0.69 -9.46
C ALA A 175 -25.83 -0.27 -8.26
N TRP A 176 -25.08 -1.37 -8.22
CA TRP A 176 -25.20 -2.37 -7.13
C TRP A 176 -24.55 -1.93 -5.83
N CYS A 177 -23.46 -1.16 -5.86
CA CYS A 177 -22.80 -0.67 -4.65
C CYS A 177 -23.76 0.07 -3.69
N PRO A 178 -24.51 1.11 -4.14
CA PRO A 178 -25.50 1.75 -3.28
C PRO A 178 -26.69 0.84 -2.94
N GLU A 179 -27.13 -0.02 -3.87
CA GLU A 179 -28.22 -0.98 -3.64
C GLU A 179 -27.92 -1.94 -2.49
N LEU A 180 -26.70 -2.49 -2.46
CA LEU A 180 -26.25 -3.44 -1.45
C LEU A 180 -25.57 -2.74 -0.27
N ARG A 181 -25.48 -1.41 -0.24
CA ARG A 181 -24.74 -0.65 0.80
C ARG A 181 -23.29 -1.12 0.95
N VAL A 182 -22.68 -1.53 -0.16
CA VAL A 182 -21.31 -2.01 -0.27
C VAL A 182 -20.47 -0.91 -0.90
N TRP A 183 -19.33 -0.61 -0.29
CA TRP A 183 -18.32 0.23 -0.93
C TRP A 183 -17.56 -0.57 -1.98
N GLY A 184 -17.28 0.04 -3.14
CA GLY A 184 -16.64 -0.63 -4.26
C GLY A 184 -15.55 0.22 -4.90
N LEU A 185 -14.37 -0.36 -5.04
CA LEU A 185 -13.24 0.17 -5.79
C LEU A 185 -12.94 -0.74 -6.97
N PHE A 186 -12.71 -0.17 -8.16
CA PHE A 186 -12.42 -0.99 -9.34
C PHE A 186 -11.47 -0.31 -10.31
N LYS A 187 -10.45 -1.05 -10.75
CA LYS A 187 -9.57 -0.69 -11.87
C LYS A 187 -9.96 -1.55 -13.06
N LEU A 188 -10.58 -0.93 -14.08
CA LEU A 188 -10.90 -1.61 -15.34
C LEU A 188 -9.66 -1.60 -16.25
N GLY A 189 -9.35 -2.73 -16.90
CA GLY A 189 -8.18 -2.85 -17.79
C GLY A 189 -7.42 -4.16 -17.61
N TYR A 190 -6.14 -4.16 -18.00
CA TYR A 190 -5.21 -5.27 -17.85
C TYR A 190 -3.97 -4.81 -17.05
N PRO A 191 -3.67 -5.41 -15.87
CA PRO A 191 -4.57 -6.22 -15.06
C PRO A 191 -5.67 -5.36 -14.43
N GLY A 192 -6.88 -5.91 -14.30
CA GLY A 192 -8.00 -5.26 -13.63
C GLY A 192 -8.28 -5.91 -12.28
N PHE A 193 -8.85 -5.13 -11.36
CA PHE A 193 -9.31 -5.64 -10.08
C PHE A 193 -10.63 -4.99 -9.64
N LEU A 194 -11.39 -5.72 -8.82
CA LEU A 194 -12.58 -5.26 -8.11
C LEU A 194 -12.35 -5.49 -6.63
N CYS A 195 -12.59 -4.49 -5.79
CA CYS A 195 -12.58 -4.60 -4.33
C CYS A 195 -13.94 -4.16 -3.81
N PHE A 196 -14.54 -4.96 -2.92
CA PHE A 196 -15.82 -4.68 -2.29
C PHE A 196 -15.70 -4.82 -0.78
N GLU A 197 -16.32 -3.90 -0.04
CA GLU A 197 -16.30 -3.87 1.41
C GLU A 197 -17.66 -3.43 1.99
N GLY A 198 -18.12 -4.10 3.04
CA GLY A 198 -19.41 -3.83 3.67
C GLY A 198 -19.79 -4.91 4.68
N LEU A 199 -21.07 -4.98 5.03
CA LEU A 199 -21.59 -6.08 5.85
C LEU A 199 -21.41 -7.42 5.12
N ALA A 200 -21.06 -8.47 5.85
CA ALA A 200 -20.74 -9.77 5.28
C ALA A 200 -21.85 -10.32 4.37
N SER A 201 -23.12 -10.17 4.77
CA SER A 201 -24.29 -10.57 3.99
C SER A 201 -24.38 -9.85 2.64
N ASP A 202 -24.08 -8.55 2.65
CA ASP A 202 -24.24 -7.68 1.49
C ASP A 202 -23.09 -7.88 0.50
N VAL A 203 -21.88 -8.09 1.04
CA VAL A 203 -20.70 -8.47 0.26
C VAL A 203 -20.89 -9.86 -0.34
N ASP A 204 -21.43 -10.83 0.39
CA ASP A 204 -21.70 -12.17 -0.16
C ASP A 204 -22.73 -12.14 -1.29
N GLU A 205 -23.75 -11.30 -1.18
CA GLU A 205 -24.69 -11.07 -2.27
C GLU A 205 -24.02 -10.38 -3.48
N MET A 206 -23.12 -9.42 -3.24
CA MET A 206 -22.30 -8.83 -4.31
C MET A 206 -21.46 -9.89 -5.02
N VAL A 207 -20.78 -10.75 -4.25
CA VAL A 207 -19.96 -11.87 -4.77
C VAL A 207 -20.82 -12.82 -5.60
N ARG A 208 -22.02 -13.17 -5.12
CA ARG A 208 -22.96 -14.02 -5.84
C ARG A 208 -23.36 -13.39 -7.16
N ARG A 209 -23.72 -12.10 -7.18
CA ARG A 209 -24.08 -11.36 -8.42
C ARG A 209 -22.92 -11.31 -9.40
N VAL A 210 -21.70 -11.08 -8.91
CA VAL A 210 -20.48 -11.09 -9.73
C VAL A 210 -20.27 -12.47 -10.35
N LYS A 211 -20.28 -13.55 -9.55
CA LYS A 211 -20.04 -14.93 -10.01
C LYS A 211 -21.11 -15.47 -10.98
N VAL A 212 -22.38 -15.12 -10.77
CA VAL A 212 -23.49 -15.58 -11.63
C VAL A 212 -23.49 -14.84 -12.98
N ARG A 213 -23.28 -13.52 -12.97
CA ARG A 213 -23.43 -12.68 -14.16
C ARG A 213 -22.18 -12.62 -15.00
N TYR A 214 -21.03 -12.78 -14.37
CA TYR A 214 -19.75 -12.92 -15.01
C TYR A 214 -19.25 -14.29 -14.59
N ALA A 215 -19.21 -15.25 -15.51
CA ALA A 215 -18.71 -16.61 -15.25
C ALA A 215 -17.20 -16.61 -14.94
N MET A 216 -16.79 -15.89 -13.90
CA MET A 216 -15.42 -15.77 -13.40
C MET A 216 -15.04 -16.99 -12.54
N ALA A 217 -15.98 -17.91 -12.30
CA ALA A 217 -15.73 -19.17 -11.62
C ALA A 217 -14.85 -20.15 -12.43
N ARG A 218 -14.48 -19.85 -13.68
CA ARG A 218 -13.53 -20.69 -14.45
C ARG A 218 -12.07 -20.20 -14.40
N ASP A 219 -11.83 -18.99 -13.90
CA ASP A 219 -10.47 -18.40 -13.80
C ASP A 219 -10.05 -18.06 -12.36
N LEU A 220 -10.91 -18.29 -11.37
CA LEU A 220 -10.53 -18.20 -9.95
C LEU A 220 -9.99 -19.58 -9.54
N GLY A 221 -8.70 -19.79 -9.79
CA GLY A 221 -7.95 -20.88 -9.20
C GLY A 221 -8.10 -20.81 -7.69
N GLU A 222 -8.70 -21.85 -7.11
CA GLU A 222 -8.48 -22.19 -5.72
C GLU A 222 -6.99 -22.51 -5.57
N SER A 223 -6.29 -21.67 -4.83
CA SER A 223 -4.98 -21.93 -4.25
C SER A 223 -4.90 -21.17 -2.93
#